data_AF-A0A151JCL1-F1
#
_entry.id   AF-A0A151JCL1-F1
#
_cell.length_a   1.000
_cell.length_b   1.000
_cell.length_c   1.000
_cell.angle_alpha   90.00
_cell.angle_beta   90.00
_cell.angle_gamma   90.00
#
_symmetry.space_group_name_H-M   'P 1'
#
loop_
_entity.id
_entity.type
_entity.pdbx_description
1 polymer ?
#
loop_
_entity_poly.entity_id
_entity_poly.type
_entity_poly.pdbx_seq_one_letter_code
_entity_poly.pdbx_strand_id
1 'polypeptide(L)'
;MAKDFSFQFNPFCLYAKDFSLIIKHPVYEYSISILQAQKTGTIKSNLKGIALGDSWISPIDSVMTWAPFLLNTGMVDTKGFKEIDAAAQKVKNNVELGNWRSATQEWSNTEMVILEKTDNIDFYNILTKQPPLRFFNYQKFFLLKNKPVMYLNLSADEAFSLENLMNGPVKKALDIKFVHGSQSSDVFEYLAEDFMKPVTHIVEALLNETDLKVFVYNGQMDLIVDTLGTLHWVEKLKWKDADTWKNSDRKSLVVKSIIEGYFKVQDNFRMYWVNRAGHMVRTYKALSLFPLSFHIYYKPQAIAPRLIYYKENPKSIRSVHLTSANSDVPKDNPVAQEKILQDLTSNAYTAHRYEEKRNE
;
A
#
# COMPACT_ATOMS: atom_id res chain seq x y z
N MET A 1 -31.44 -7.77 -18.49
CA MET A 1 -30.17 -7.36 -17.85
C MET A 1 -29.68 -8.50 -16.97
N ALA A 2 -28.63 -9.19 -17.38
CA ALA A 2 -28.01 -10.24 -16.58
C ALA A 2 -27.43 -9.60 -15.31
N LYS A 3 -27.92 -10.02 -14.14
CA LYS A 3 -27.25 -9.75 -12.86
C LYS A 3 -26.02 -10.65 -12.82
N ASP A 4 -24.88 -10.10 -13.19
CA ASP A 4 -23.61 -10.81 -13.11
C ASP A 4 -23.22 -10.92 -11.62
N PHE A 5 -23.45 -12.09 -11.04
CA PHE A 5 -23.22 -12.41 -9.63
C PHE A 5 -21.80 -12.97 -9.37
N SER A 6 -20.90 -12.84 -10.34
CA SER A 6 -19.57 -13.49 -10.37
C SER A 6 -18.60 -13.09 -9.26
N PHE A 7 -18.80 -11.95 -8.59
CA PHE A 7 -17.97 -11.51 -7.46
C PHE A 7 -18.39 -12.07 -6.09
N GLN A 8 -19.54 -12.72 -5.98
CA GLN A 8 -20.17 -13.06 -4.68
C GLN A 8 -19.51 -14.22 -3.92
N PHE A 9 -18.72 -15.06 -4.61
CA PHE A 9 -18.17 -16.29 -4.03
C PHE A 9 -16.65 -16.23 -3.79
N ASN A 10 -15.96 -15.22 -4.33
CA ASN A 10 -14.52 -15.11 -4.18
C ASN A 10 -14.18 -14.48 -2.82
N PRO A 11 -13.23 -15.05 -2.06
CA PRO A 11 -12.72 -14.39 -0.88
C PRO A 11 -12.11 -13.05 -1.29
N PHE A 12 -12.54 -11.97 -0.63
CA PHE A 12 -11.99 -10.63 -0.86
C PHE A 12 -11.60 -9.97 0.46
N CYS A 13 -10.73 -8.97 0.34
CA CYS A 13 -10.31 -8.12 1.46
C CYS A 13 -10.72 -6.68 1.18
N LEU A 14 -11.14 -5.97 2.23
CA LEU A 14 -11.25 -4.50 2.16
C LEU A 14 -9.85 -3.91 2.18
N TYR A 15 -9.61 -2.95 1.30
CA TYR A 15 -8.32 -2.29 1.20
C TYR A 15 -8.47 -0.85 1.69
N ALA A 16 -7.71 -0.52 2.74
CA ALA A 16 -7.62 0.81 3.30
C ALA A 16 -6.20 1.34 3.11
N LYS A 17 -6.12 2.62 2.74
CA LYS A 17 -4.88 3.36 2.52
C LYS A 17 -5.03 4.78 3.06
N ASP A 18 -3.93 5.38 3.52
CA ASP A 18 -3.92 6.76 4.01
C ASP A 18 -4.99 7.02 5.09
N PHE A 19 -5.80 8.05 4.86
CA PHE A 19 -6.82 8.64 5.72
C PHE A 19 -8.12 7.84 5.76
N SER A 20 -8.23 6.74 5.00
CA SER A 20 -9.44 5.91 4.98
C SER A 20 -9.83 5.32 6.34
N LEU A 21 -8.95 5.42 7.35
CA LEU A 21 -9.18 4.98 8.73
C LEU A 21 -9.42 6.13 9.72
N ILE A 22 -9.09 7.39 9.36
CA ILE A 22 -9.23 8.56 10.23
C ILE A 22 -10.63 9.15 10.19
N ILE A 23 -11.25 9.15 9.00
CA ILE A 23 -12.68 9.44 8.90
C ILE A 23 -13.33 8.46 9.87
N LYS A 24 -14.11 8.94 10.84
CA LYS A 24 -14.62 8.15 11.96
C LYS A 24 -15.13 6.77 11.51
N HIS A 25 -14.36 5.74 11.83
CA HIS A 25 -14.77 4.33 11.88
C HIS A 25 -15.17 3.55 10.62
N PRO A 26 -15.04 3.99 9.34
CA PRO A 26 -15.65 3.29 8.22
C PRO A 26 -15.05 1.90 8.06
N VAL A 27 -13.73 1.70 8.14
CA VAL A 27 -13.18 0.35 7.89
C VAL A 27 -13.64 -0.64 8.96
N TYR A 28 -13.65 -0.26 10.24
CA TYR A 28 -14.19 -1.12 11.30
C TYR A 28 -15.69 -1.35 11.14
N GLU A 29 -16.47 -0.27 11.14
CA GLU A 29 -17.93 -0.32 11.12
C GLU A 29 -18.44 -0.96 9.83
N TYR A 30 -17.85 -0.69 8.67
CA TYR A 30 -18.17 -1.39 7.43
C TYR A 30 -17.79 -2.86 7.52
N SER A 31 -16.64 -3.21 8.10
CA SER A 31 -16.24 -4.62 8.25
C SER A 31 -17.22 -5.38 9.15
N ILE A 32 -17.59 -4.80 10.29
CA ILE A 32 -18.58 -5.37 11.20
C ILE A 32 -19.96 -5.43 10.54
N SER A 33 -20.40 -4.38 9.86
CA SER A 33 -21.69 -4.34 9.16
C SER A 33 -21.76 -5.38 8.05
N ILE A 34 -20.68 -5.55 7.26
CA ILE A 34 -20.58 -6.58 6.22
C ILE A 34 -20.58 -7.97 6.86
N LEU A 35 -19.83 -8.18 7.94
CA LEU A 35 -19.82 -9.46 8.66
C LEU A 35 -21.19 -9.80 9.23
N GLN A 36 -21.90 -8.84 9.81
CA GLN A 36 -23.25 -9.01 10.33
C GLN A 36 -24.22 -9.33 9.20
N ALA A 37 -24.21 -8.55 8.13
CA ALA A 37 -25.08 -8.77 6.96
C ALA A 37 -24.76 -10.10 6.25
N GLN A 38 -23.51 -10.57 6.30
CA GLN A 38 -23.11 -11.90 5.82
C GLN A 38 -23.66 -13.00 6.75
N LYS A 39 -23.57 -12.81 8.07
CA LYS A 39 -24.13 -13.75 9.08
C LYS A 39 -25.65 -13.86 8.99
N THR A 40 -26.35 -12.76 8.76
CA THR A 40 -27.82 -12.74 8.62
C THR A 40 -28.30 -13.10 7.21
N GLY A 41 -27.39 -13.30 6.25
CA GLY A 41 -27.72 -13.63 4.86
C GLY A 41 -28.31 -12.47 4.05
N THR A 42 -28.29 -11.25 4.58
CA THR A 42 -28.78 -10.03 3.90
C THR A 42 -27.90 -9.68 2.69
N ILE A 43 -26.61 -9.99 2.77
CA ILE A 43 -25.68 -9.90 1.64
C ILE A 43 -24.97 -11.24 1.42
N LYS A 44 -24.75 -11.59 0.16
CA LYS A 44 -23.86 -12.67 -0.23
C LYS A 44 -22.43 -12.13 -0.30
N SER A 45 -21.67 -12.37 0.77
CA SER A 45 -20.28 -11.92 0.91
C SER A 45 -19.41 -13.08 1.42
N ASN A 46 -18.12 -13.01 1.12
CA ASN A 46 -17.11 -13.93 1.63
C ASN A 46 -15.90 -13.12 2.14
N LEU A 47 -16.17 -12.10 2.98
CA LEU A 47 -15.12 -11.25 3.54
C LEU A 47 -14.20 -12.09 4.43
N LYS A 48 -12.89 -12.09 4.13
CA LYS A 48 -11.88 -12.88 4.86
C LYS A 48 -10.79 -12.06 5.51
N GLY A 49 -10.66 -10.79 5.16
CA GLY A 49 -9.64 -9.96 5.75
C GLY A 49 -9.74 -8.50 5.36
N ILE A 50 -8.83 -7.73 5.93
CA ILE A 50 -8.68 -6.30 5.71
C ILE A 50 -7.19 -6.06 5.50
N ALA A 51 -6.86 -5.33 4.44
CA ALA A 51 -5.50 -4.93 4.13
C ALA A 51 -5.37 -3.41 4.35
N LEU A 52 -4.53 -3.05 5.31
CA LEU A 52 -4.12 -1.71 5.64
C LEU A 52 -2.74 -1.50 5.03
N GLY A 53 -2.59 -0.63 4.05
CA GLY A 53 -1.24 -0.25 3.63
C GLY A 53 -0.99 1.22 3.67
N ASP A 54 0.21 1.55 4.13
CA ASP A 54 0.68 2.91 4.30
C ASP A 54 -0.44 3.76 4.92
N SER A 55 -0.98 3.22 6.02
CA SER A 55 -2.23 3.65 6.62
C SER A 55 -1.96 4.54 7.82
N TRP A 56 -2.61 5.71 7.84
CA TRP A 56 -2.42 6.72 8.89
C TRP A 56 -3.22 6.34 10.15
N ILE A 57 -2.73 5.34 10.90
CA ILE A 57 -3.38 4.75 12.09
C ILE A 57 -2.97 5.43 13.39
N SER A 58 -1.66 5.65 13.57
CA SER A 58 -1.10 6.36 14.71
C SER A 58 -0.25 7.52 14.20
N PRO A 59 -0.89 8.68 13.94
CA PRO A 59 -0.25 9.84 13.31
C PRO A 59 1.04 10.25 14.01
N ILE A 60 0.97 10.30 15.35
CA ILE A 60 2.09 10.75 16.17
C ILE A 60 3.27 9.77 16.13
N ASP A 61 3.03 8.47 15.99
CA ASP A 61 4.11 7.50 15.89
C ASP A 61 4.93 7.71 14.60
N SER A 62 4.28 8.04 13.47
CA SER A 62 4.96 8.41 12.22
C SER A 62 5.73 9.73 12.34
N VAL A 63 5.08 10.78 12.85
CA VAL A 63 5.73 12.11 12.97
C VAL A 63 6.99 12.06 13.83
N MET A 64 6.97 11.29 14.91
CA MET A 64 8.11 11.12 15.79
C MET A 64 9.24 10.28 15.16
N THR A 65 8.98 9.54 14.09
CA THR A 65 9.97 8.69 13.40
C THR A 65 10.51 9.30 12.11
N TRP A 66 9.94 10.39 11.61
CA TRP A 66 10.42 11.09 10.42
C TRP A 66 11.90 11.54 10.52
N ALA A 67 12.30 12.18 11.62
CA ALA A 67 13.70 12.61 11.77
C ALA A 67 14.69 11.42 11.81
N PRO A 68 14.46 10.39 12.66
CA PRO A 68 15.26 9.16 12.62
C PRO A 68 15.31 8.48 11.26
N PHE A 69 14.17 8.41 10.56
CA PHE A 69 14.08 7.76 9.25
C PHE A 69 14.88 8.51 8.19
N LEU A 70 14.73 9.83 8.10
CA LEU A 70 15.46 10.68 7.15
C LEU A 70 16.97 10.69 7.43
N LEU A 71 17.38 10.64 8.70
CA LEU A 71 18.79 10.53 9.07
C LEU A 71 19.38 9.19 8.63
N ASN A 72 18.69 8.07 8.94
CA ASN A 72 19.17 6.72 8.63
C ASN A 72 19.20 6.42 7.12
N THR A 73 18.39 7.12 6.34
CA THR A 73 18.36 7.01 4.87
C THR A 73 19.31 7.99 4.18
N GLY A 74 19.97 8.87 4.93
CA GLY A 74 20.93 9.85 4.41
C GLY A 74 20.30 11.08 3.75
N MET A 75 18.99 11.30 3.94
CA MET A 75 18.27 12.44 3.38
C MET A 75 18.52 13.74 4.14
N VAL A 76 18.93 13.64 5.41
CA VAL A 76 19.37 14.78 6.23
C VAL A 76 20.61 14.41 7.05
N ASP A 77 21.36 15.43 7.46
CA ASP A 77 22.44 15.30 8.43
C ASP A 77 21.94 15.46 9.88
N THR A 78 22.87 15.44 10.85
CA THR A 78 22.52 15.59 12.27
C THR A 78 21.93 16.97 12.62
N LYS A 79 22.16 18.00 11.80
CA LYS A 79 21.53 19.31 11.98
C LYS A 79 20.08 19.26 11.50
N GLY A 80 19.85 18.73 10.30
CA GLY A 80 18.50 18.52 9.77
C GLY A 80 17.66 17.63 10.69
N PHE A 81 18.24 16.56 11.24
CA PHE A 81 17.60 15.73 12.27
C PHE A 81 17.09 16.56 13.45
N LYS A 82 17.93 17.40 14.06
CA LYS A 82 17.56 18.18 15.26
C LYS A 82 16.42 19.16 14.97
N GLU A 83 16.43 19.79 13.80
CA GLU A 83 15.39 20.74 13.41
C GLU A 83 14.04 20.05 13.15
N ILE A 84 14.05 18.90 12.48
CA ILE A 84 12.85 18.09 12.24
C ILE A 84 12.31 17.51 13.55
N ASP A 85 13.17 16.94 14.40
CA ASP A 85 12.78 16.40 15.71
C ASP A 85 12.16 17.49 16.59
N ALA A 86 12.78 18.68 16.66
CA ALA A 86 12.21 19.81 17.41
C ALA A 86 10.82 20.22 16.91
N ALA A 87 10.56 20.16 15.60
CA ALA A 87 9.23 20.40 15.05
C ALA A 87 8.25 19.27 15.41
N ALA A 88 8.66 18.01 15.27
CA ALA A 88 7.87 16.83 15.66
C ALA A 88 7.46 16.85 17.14
N GLN A 89 8.34 17.30 18.05
CA GLN A 89 8.01 17.43 19.48
C GLN A 89 6.86 18.43 19.73
N LYS A 90 6.71 19.48 18.91
CA LYS A 90 5.56 20.40 19.03
C LYS A 90 4.25 19.71 18.68
N VAL A 91 4.27 18.83 17.68
CA VAL A 91 3.13 17.99 17.32
C VAL A 91 2.77 17.09 18.50
N LYS A 92 3.78 16.40 19.05
CA LYS A 92 3.62 15.52 20.21
C LYS A 92 3.01 16.23 21.41
N ASN A 93 3.53 17.40 21.77
CA ASN A 93 3.02 18.18 22.89
C ASN A 93 1.53 18.55 22.69
N ASN A 94 1.12 18.94 21.48
CA ASN A 94 -0.29 19.23 21.20
C ASN A 94 -1.16 17.97 21.25
N VAL A 95 -0.68 16.83 20.76
CA VAL A 95 -1.37 15.53 20.87
C VAL A 95 -1.57 15.14 22.33
N GLU A 96 -0.53 15.25 23.17
CA GLU A 96 -0.58 14.90 24.60
C GLU A 96 -1.52 15.83 25.39
N LEU A 97 -1.63 17.10 24.98
CA LEU A 97 -2.58 18.06 25.55
C LEU A 97 -4.01 17.92 25.01
N GLY A 98 -4.26 17.05 24.02
CA GLY A 98 -5.56 16.91 23.36
C GLY A 98 -5.94 18.08 22.43
N ASN A 99 -4.98 18.92 22.07
CA ASN A 99 -5.16 20.07 21.18
C ASN A 99 -5.08 19.63 19.71
N TRP A 100 -6.06 18.84 19.24
CA TRP A 100 -5.97 18.12 17.97
C TRP A 100 -5.82 19.01 16.73
N ARG A 101 -6.58 20.10 16.65
CA ARG A 101 -6.46 21.06 15.53
C ARG A 101 -5.07 21.69 15.47
N SER A 102 -4.54 22.08 16.63
CA SER A 102 -3.17 22.62 16.73
C SER A 102 -2.12 21.57 16.40
N ALA A 103 -2.34 20.30 16.79
CA ALA A 103 -1.46 19.20 16.40
C ALA A 103 -1.40 19.05 14.87
N THR A 104 -2.54 19.11 14.17
CA THR A 104 -2.61 19.07 12.70
C THR A 104 -1.89 20.27 12.06
N GLN A 105 -1.96 21.44 12.69
CA GLN A 105 -1.21 22.60 12.23
C GLN A 105 0.30 22.42 12.39
N GLU A 106 0.76 21.97 13.55
CA GLU A 106 2.18 21.72 13.79
C GLU A 106 2.71 20.55 12.94
N TRP A 107 1.87 19.58 12.61
CA TRP A 107 2.18 18.52 11.65
C TRP A 107 2.49 19.13 10.28
N SER A 108 1.61 20.01 9.78
CA SER A 108 1.84 20.73 8.52
C SER A 108 3.12 21.59 8.57
N ASN A 109 3.40 22.24 9.71
CA ASN A 109 4.65 22.99 9.90
C ASN A 109 5.88 22.07 9.86
N THR A 110 5.77 20.87 10.41
CA THR A 110 6.85 19.86 10.39
C THR A 110 7.15 19.41 8.97
N GLU A 111 6.12 19.23 8.13
CA GLU A 111 6.32 18.94 6.71
C GLU A 111 7.14 20.02 6.00
N MET A 112 6.86 21.30 6.31
CA MET A 112 7.62 22.42 5.75
C MET A 112 9.10 22.41 6.16
N VAL A 113 9.39 22.09 7.42
CA VAL A 113 10.78 21.95 7.89
C VAL A 113 11.49 20.84 7.13
N ILE A 114 10.83 19.68 6.94
CA ILE A 114 11.39 18.57 6.17
C ILE A 114 11.67 19.00 4.72
N LEU A 115 10.71 19.62 4.03
CA LEU A 115 10.90 20.08 2.65
C LEU A 115 12.10 21.03 2.51
N GLU A 116 12.27 21.94 3.47
CA GLU A 116 13.42 22.85 3.52
C GLU A 116 14.73 22.08 3.75
N LYS A 117 14.78 21.17 4.72
CA LYS A 117 16.02 20.44 5.07
C LYS A 117 16.42 19.39 4.04
N THR A 118 15.48 18.90 3.23
CA THR A 118 15.69 17.82 2.26
C THR A 118 15.76 18.28 0.82
N ASP A 119 15.73 19.60 0.57
CA ASP A 119 15.69 20.16 -0.79
C ASP A 119 14.50 19.62 -1.61
N ASN A 120 13.31 19.68 -1.02
CA ASN A 120 12.01 19.30 -1.59
C ASN A 120 11.88 17.82 -1.94
N ILE A 121 12.09 16.94 -0.96
CA ILE A 121 11.80 15.51 -1.10
C ILE A 121 10.29 15.25 -1.28
N ASP A 122 9.94 14.17 -1.97
CA ASP A 122 8.57 13.67 -2.03
C ASP A 122 8.23 12.83 -0.78
N PHE A 123 7.18 13.22 -0.07
CA PHE A 123 6.69 12.51 1.11
C PHE A 123 6.18 11.10 0.80
N TYR A 124 5.78 10.84 -0.44
CA TYR A 124 5.28 9.54 -0.86
C TYR A 124 6.39 8.61 -1.38
N ASN A 125 7.58 9.16 -1.67
CA ASN A 125 8.75 8.36 -2.01
C ASN A 125 10.03 9.19 -1.83
N ILE A 126 10.82 8.89 -0.80
CA ILE A 126 12.04 9.65 -0.48
C ILE A 126 13.09 9.66 -1.59
N LEU A 127 12.99 8.77 -2.58
CA LEU A 127 13.90 8.74 -3.73
C LEU A 127 13.47 9.69 -4.86
N THR A 128 12.34 10.39 -4.70
CA THR A 128 11.80 11.32 -5.68
C THR A 128 11.96 12.75 -5.19
N LYS A 129 12.45 13.62 -6.07
CA LYS A 129 12.54 15.06 -5.82
C LYS A 129 11.30 15.75 -6.40
N GLN A 130 10.65 16.56 -5.58
CA GLN A 130 9.58 17.45 -6.02
C GLN A 130 10.21 18.71 -6.63
N PRO A 131 9.62 19.28 -7.70
CA PRO A 131 10.06 20.57 -8.20
C PRO A 131 9.94 21.60 -7.06
N PRO A 132 10.89 22.54 -6.93
CA PRO A 132 10.87 23.53 -5.86
C PRO A 132 9.54 24.26 -5.91
N LEU A 133 8.85 24.30 -4.76
CA LEU A 133 7.61 25.05 -4.58
C LEU A 133 7.89 26.51 -4.95
N ARG A 134 7.60 26.94 -6.18
CA ARG A 134 7.70 28.35 -6.58
C ARG A 134 6.75 29.14 -5.69
N PHE A 135 7.29 29.78 -4.65
CA PHE A 135 6.62 30.71 -3.74
C PHE A 135 5.21 30.28 -3.29
N PHE A 136 5.07 29.09 -2.70
CA PHE A 136 3.87 28.76 -1.92
C PHE A 136 4.03 29.29 -0.49
N ASN A 137 3.54 30.51 -0.28
CA ASN A 137 3.40 31.11 1.05
C ASN A 137 2.30 30.32 1.81
N TYR A 138 2.67 29.29 2.58
CA TYR A 138 1.73 28.41 3.29
C TYR A 138 0.96 29.11 4.43
N GLN A 139 1.36 30.32 4.85
CA GLN A 139 0.49 31.17 5.68
C GLN A 139 -0.84 31.51 4.97
N LYS A 140 -0.90 31.36 3.64
CA LYS A 140 -2.12 31.48 2.84
C LYS A 140 -2.90 30.17 2.67
N PHE A 141 -2.45 29.03 3.21
CA PHE A 141 -3.18 27.76 3.12
C PHE A 141 -4.54 27.84 3.86
N PHE A 142 -4.60 28.58 4.97
CA PHE A 142 -5.88 28.94 5.62
C PHE A 142 -6.70 30.01 4.88
N LEU A 143 -6.10 30.75 3.93
CA LEU A 143 -6.73 31.89 3.25
C LEU A 143 -7.11 31.59 1.79
N LEU A 144 -6.65 30.48 1.21
CA LEU A 144 -6.93 30.09 -0.17
C LEU A 144 -8.14 29.14 -0.22
N LYS A 145 -9.31 29.69 0.10
CA LYS A 145 -10.64 29.05 -0.01
C LYS A 145 -11.01 28.47 -1.39
N ASN A 146 -10.15 28.54 -2.41
CA ASN A 146 -10.54 28.32 -3.80
C ASN A 146 -9.51 27.56 -4.67
N LYS A 147 -8.60 26.74 -4.13
CA LYS A 147 -7.79 25.84 -4.97
C LYS A 147 -7.68 24.42 -4.39
N PRO A 148 -7.96 23.37 -5.17
CA PRO A 148 -7.87 21.99 -4.71
C PRO A 148 -6.41 21.59 -4.52
N VAL A 149 -6.11 20.99 -3.37
CA VAL A 149 -4.78 20.46 -3.05
C VAL A 149 -4.49 19.30 -4.00
N MET A 150 -3.40 19.44 -4.74
CA MET A 150 -3.08 18.69 -5.95
C MET A 150 -2.30 17.40 -5.61
N TYR A 151 -2.73 16.27 -6.17
CA TYR A 151 -1.93 15.06 -6.26
C TYR A 151 -0.73 15.32 -7.19
N LEU A 152 0.49 15.37 -6.65
CA LEU A 152 1.78 15.41 -7.37
C LEU A 152 2.46 14.05 -7.11
N ASN A 153 3.07 13.29 -8.03
CA ASN A 153 3.48 13.45 -9.42
C ASN A 153 3.39 12.09 -10.13
N LEU A 154 3.12 12.09 -11.44
CA LEU A 154 3.63 11.07 -12.36
C LEU A 154 4.07 11.79 -13.63
N SER A 155 5.37 11.84 -13.92
CA SER A 155 5.87 12.28 -15.22
C SER A 155 6.33 11.08 -16.05
N ALA A 156 5.81 11.02 -17.27
CA ALA A 156 6.58 10.71 -18.45
C ALA A 156 5.88 11.44 -19.60
N ASP A 157 6.66 12.17 -20.39
CA ASP A 157 6.26 13.14 -21.40
C ASP A 157 4.98 12.77 -22.18
N GLU A 158 4.03 13.71 -22.25
CA GLU A 158 2.73 13.65 -22.95
C GLU A 158 1.53 12.99 -22.23
N ALA A 159 1.66 12.57 -20.97
CA ALA A 159 0.51 12.09 -20.20
C ALA A 159 -0.34 13.26 -19.65
N PHE A 160 -1.62 13.30 -20.05
CA PHE A 160 -2.69 14.05 -19.38
C PHE A 160 -2.49 14.05 -17.85
N SER A 161 -2.36 15.21 -17.20
CA SER A 161 -2.35 15.25 -15.73
C SER A 161 -3.61 14.57 -15.19
N LEU A 162 -3.55 13.94 -14.00
CA LEU A 162 -4.72 13.28 -13.42
C LEU A 162 -5.91 14.25 -13.34
N GLU A 163 -5.65 15.51 -13.00
CA GLU A 163 -6.67 16.56 -12.99
C GLU A 163 -7.29 16.76 -14.38
N ASN A 164 -6.48 16.89 -15.43
CA ASN A 164 -6.96 17.02 -16.81
C ASN A 164 -7.73 15.76 -17.24
N LEU A 165 -7.31 14.58 -16.81
CA LEU A 165 -7.94 13.32 -17.15
C LEU A 165 -9.32 13.23 -16.50
N MET A 166 -9.37 13.46 -15.19
CA MET A 166 -10.58 13.38 -14.38
C MET A 166 -11.59 14.47 -14.74
N ASN A 167 -11.13 15.70 -14.98
CA ASN A 167 -11.99 16.83 -15.34
C ASN A 167 -12.25 16.98 -16.85
N GLY A 168 -11.57 16.20 -17.69
CA GLY A 168 -11.74 16.18 -19.13
C GLY A 168 -12.51 14.94 -19.62
N PRO A 169 -11.85 13.97 -20.26
CA PRO A 169 -12.52 12.84 -20.90
C PRO A 169 -13.31 11.96 -19.91
N VAL A 170 -12.84 11.77 -18.67
CA VAL A 170 -13.54 10.95 -17.67
C VAL A 170 -14.84 11.60 -17.22
N LYS A 171 -14.81 12.89 -16.87
CA LYS A 171 -16.01 13.65 -16.51
C LYS A 171 -17.08 13.59 -17.59
N LYS A 172 -16.68 13.72 -18.87
CA LYS A 172 -17.58 13.60 -20.02
C LYS A 172 -18.13 12.19 -20.20
N ALA A 173 -17.28 11.17 -20.09
CA ALA A 173 -17.67 9.78 -20.30
C ALA A 173 -18.65 9.26 -19.22
N LEU A 174 -18.50 9.74 -17.97
CA LEU A 174 -19.34 9.34 -16.83
C LEU A 174 -20.52 10.30 -16.56
N ASP A 175 -20.73 11.31 -17.42
CA ASP A 175 -21.74 12.37 -17.26
C ASP A 175 -21.74 13.04 -15.86
N ILE A 176 -20.53 13.31 -15.34
CA ILE A 176 -20.36 13.93 -14.02
C ILE A 176 -20.48 15.45 -14.16
N LYS A 177 -21.35 16.06 -13.36
CA LYS A 177 -21.57 17.53 -13.39
C LYS A 177 -20.53 18.32 -12.59
N PHE A 178 -19.99 17.72 -11.54
CA PHE A 178 -19.08 18.37 -10.59
C PHE A 178 -17.62 18.35 -11.06
N VAL A 179 -16.80 19.25 -10.51
CA VAL A 179 -15.34 19.27 -10.76
C VAL A 179 -14.68 18.32 -9.78
N HIS A 180 -13.89 17.37 -10.29
CA HIS A 180 -13.12 16.45 -9.47
C HIS A 180 -12.14 17.24 -8.59
N GLY A 181 -12.14 16.94 -7.29
CA GLY A 181 -11.24 17.55 -6.31
C GLY A 181 -11.73 18.86 -5.70
N SER A 182 -12.82 19.48 -6.18
CA SER A 182 -13.22 20.83 -5.78
C SER A 182 -13.57 21.00 -4.30
N GLN A 183 -13.89 19.92 -3.59
CA GLN A 183 -14.26 19.93 -2.16
C GLN A 183 -13.17 19.33 -1.26
N SER A 184 -12.03 18.92 -1.82
CA SER A 184 -10.97 18.21 -1.08
C SER A 184 -10.45 19.01 0.12
N SER A 185 -10.19 20.30 -0.08
CA SER A 185 -9.71 21.21 0.97
C SER A 185 -10.73 21.41 2.09
N ASP A 186 -12.00 21.59 1.74
CA ASP A 186 -13.07 21.76 2.74
C ASP A 186 -13.23 20.49 3.59
N VAL A 187 -13.23 19.31 2.95
CA VAL A 187 -13.30 18.03 3.66
C VAL A 187 -12.13 17.87 4.64
N PHE A 188 -10.91 18.23 4.23
CA PHE A 188 -9.75 18.19 5.12
C PHE A 188 -9.91 19.14 6.31
N GLU A 189 -10.34 20.38 6.07
CA GLU A 189 -10.55 21.39 7.12
C GLU A 189 -11.60 20.95 8.15
N TYR A 190 -12.69 20.33 7.70
CA TYR A 190 -13.70 19.75 8.59
C TYR A 190 -13.18 18.56 9.42
N LEU A 191 -12.19 17.83 8.91
CA LEU A 191 -11.57 16.68 9.58
C LEU A 191 -10.27 17.01 10.30
N ALA A 192 -9.84 18.27 10.30
CA ALA A 192 -8.55 18.68 10.87
C ALA A 192 -8.41 18.33 12.37
N GLU A 193 -9.52 18.27 13.11
CA GLU A 193 -9.54 17.86 14.52
C GLU A 193 -9.46 16.34 14.73
N ASP A 194 -9.78 15.54 13.72
CA ASP A 194 -9.69 14.09 13.80
C ASP A 194 -8.35 13.55 13.24
N PHE A 195 -7.71 14.32 12.36
CA PHE A 195 -6.49 13.95 11.63
C PHE A 195 -5.34 13.40 12.47
N MET A 196 -5.06 14.02 13.63
CA MET A 196 -3.94 13.62 14.50
C MET A 196 -4.34 12.64 15.62
N LYS A 197 -5.59 12.19 15.67
CA LYS A 197 -6.04 11.22 16.68
C LYS A 197 -5.63 9.80 16.28
N PRO A 198 -5.01 9.02 17.18
CA PRO A 198 -4.72 7.62 16.90
C PRO A 198 -6.00 6.77 16.88
N VAL A 199 -6.06 5.84 15.93
CA VAL A 199 -7.19 4.90 15.75
C VAL A 199 -6.75 3.44 15.90
N THR A 200 -5.70 3.17 16.68
CA THR A 200 -5.18 1.82 16.94
C THR A 200 -6.23 0.87 17.53
N HIS A 201 -7.13 1.39 18.37
CA HIS A 201 -8.24 0.63 18.98
C HIS A 201 -9.15 -0.04 17.94
N ILE A 202 -9.28 0.51 16.72
CA ILE A 202 -10.01 -0.13 15.62
C ILE A 202 -9.30 -1.42 15.20
N VAL A 203 -7.97 -1.39 15.08
CA VAL A 203 -7.19 -2.57 14.70
C VAL A 203 -7.25 -3.63 15.80
N GLU A 204 -7.19 -3.21 17.06
CA GLU A 204 -7.38 -4.09 18.23
C GLU A 204 -8.76 -4.77 18.20
N ALA A 205 -9.83 -4.02 17.94
CA ALA A 205 -11.18 -4.57 17.83
C ALA A 205 -11.29 -5.57 16.67
N LEU A 206 -10.73 -5.27 15.50
CA LEU A 206 -10.68 -6.22 14.37
C LEU A 206 -9.98 -7.53 14.75
N LEU A 207 -8.87 -7.45 15.49
CA LEU A 207 -8.07 -8.61 15.88
C LEU A 207 -8.72 -9.45 16.98
N ASN A 208 -9.41 -8.81 17.93
CA ASN A 208 -9.98 -9.47 19.11
C ASN A 208 -11.43 -9.92 18.92
N GLU A 209 -12.23 -9.19 18.13
CA GLU A 209 -13.68 -9.38 18.03
C GLU A 209 -14.11 -10.09 16.74
N THR A 210 -13.18 -10.35 15.81
CA THR A 210 -13.48 -10.94 14.50
C THR A 210 -12.50 -12.03 14.08
N ASP A 211 -12.94 -12.92 13.19
CA ASP A 211 -12.09 -13.91 12.53
C ASP A 211 -11.41 -13.36 11.25
N LEU A 212 -11.44 -12.03 11.04
CA LEU A 212 -10.83 -11.43 9.87
C LEU A 212 -9.32 -11.47 9.97
N LYS A 213 -8.67 -11.78 8.85
CA LYS A 213 -7.23 -11.58 8.72
C LYS A 213 -6.93 -10.10 8.55
N VAL A 214 -6.12 -9.53 9.43
CA VAL A 214 -5.65 -8.15 9.32
C VAL A 214 -4.24 -8.17 8.74
N PHE A 215 -4.08 -7.52 7.59
CA PHE A 215 -2.81 -7.37 6.89
C PHE A 215 -2.38 -5.91 7.00
N VAL A 216 -1.19 -5.65 7.53
CA VAL A 216 -0.52 -4.36 7.48
C VAL A 216 0.66 -4.47 6.53
N TYR A 217 0.82 -3.55 5.59
CA TYR A 217 2.01 -3.52 4.75
C TYR A 217 2.47 -2.07 4.51
N ASN A 218 3.78 -1.85 4.52
CA ASN A 218 4.34 -0.52 4.31
C ASN A 218 5.46 -0.55 3.27
N GLY A 219 5.48 0.49 2.44
CA GLY A 219 6.60 0.81 1.58
C GLY A 219 7.78 1.34 2.40
N GLN A 220 8.96 0.76 2.19
CA GLN A 220 10.18 1.17 2.89
C GLN A 220 10.59 2.63 2.60
N MET A 221 10.25 3.15 1.42
CA MET A 221 10.60 4.49 0.96
C MET A 221 9.47 5.50 1.18
N ASP A 222 8.38 5.11 1.86
CA ASP A 222 7.34 6.02 2.28
C ASP A 222 7.81 6.89 3.46
N LEU A 223 7.72 8.21 3.35
CA LEU A 223 8.02 9.13 4.44
C LEU A 223 6.77 9.46 5.24
N ILE A 224 5.64 9.71 4.57
CA ILE A 224 4.43 10.13 5.29
C ILE A 224 4.03 9.03 6.30
N VAL A 225 3.88 7.77 5.86
CA VAL A 225 3.60 6.63 6.75
C VAL A 225 4.81 5.72 6.84
N ASP A 226 5.89 6.25 7.42
CA ASP A 226 7.14 5.51 7.47
C ASP A 226 7.00 4.17 8.23
N THR A 227 7.85 3.25 7.82
CA THR A 227 7.86 1.87 8.32
C THR A 227 8.10 1.80 9.83
N LEU A 228 8.93 2.69 10.38
CA LEU A 228 9.29 2.69 11.80
C LEU A 228 8.11 3.18 12.65
N GLY A 229 7.46 4.26 12.23
CA GLY A 229 6.23 4.75 12.84
C GLY A 229 5.11 3.71 12.81
N THR A 230 5.00 2.98 11.69
CA THR A 230 4.04 1.88 11.60
C THR A 230 4.36 0.76 12.59
N LEU A 231 5.62 0.36 12.69
CA LEU A 231 6.05 -0.66 13.64
C LEU A 231 5.77 -0.25 15.10
N HIS A 232 5.98 1.03 15.45
CA HIS A 232 5.74 1.53 16.80
C HIS A 232 4.29 1.33 17.27
N TRP A 233 3.29 1.64 16.43
CA TRP A 233 1.90 1.44 16.85
C TRP A 233 1.52 -0.04 16.82
N VAL A 234 2.05 -0.82 15.88
CA VAL A 234 1.82 -2.28 15.80
C VAL A 234 2.32 -2.97 17.08
N GLU A 235 3.51 -2.62 17.56
CA GLU A 235 4.09 -3.19 18.79
C GLU A 235 3.37 -2.75 20.08
N LYS A 236 2.53 -1.71 20.01
CA LYS A 236 1.71 -1.21 21.12
C LYS A 236 0.28 -1.78 21.12
N LEU A 237 -0.13 -2.50 20.06
CA LEU A 237 -1.47 -3.06 19.96
C LEU A 237 -1.76 -4.04 21.10
N LYS A 238 -2.96 -3.92 21.68
CA LYS A 238 -3.47 -4.80 22.72
C LYS A 238 -4.39 -5.86 22.11
N TRP A 239 -3.84 -7.04 21.86
CA TRP A 239 -4.59 -8.18 21.34
C TRP A 239 -4.01 -9.51 21.84
N LYS A 240 -4.80 -10.58 21.71
CA LYS A 240 -4.53 -11.88 22.37
C LYS A 240 -3.13 -12.46 22.13
N ASP A 241 -2.54 -12.25 20.95
CA ASP A 241 -1.21 -12.79 20.60
C ASP A 241 -0.16 -11.68 20.40
N ALA A 242 -0.35 -10.49 20.97
CA ALA A 242 0.57 -9.36 20.82
C ALA A 242 2.01 -9.69 21.23
N ASP A 243 2.19 -10.29 22.41
CA ASP A 243 3.52 -10.67 22.92
C ASP A 243 4.15 -11.78 22.08
N THR A 244 3.36 -12.75 21.63
CA THR A 244 3.83 -13.81 20.74
C THR A 244 4.27 -13.23 19.39
N TRP A 245 3.50 -12.30 18.83
CA TRP A 245 3.88 -11.60 17.60
C TRP A 245 5.12 -10.77 17.83
N LYS A 246 5.27 -10.05 18.94
CA LYS A 246 6.46 -9.23 19.21
C LYS A 246 7.72 -10.08 19.25
N ASN A 247 7.66 -11.25 19.89
CA ASN A 247 8.80 -12.14 20.08
C ASN A 247 9.04 -13.13 18.94
N SER A 248 8.17 -13.22 17.93
CA SER A 248 8.39 -14.15 16.81
C SER A 248 9.43 -13.63 15.80
N ASP A 249 9.94 -14.54 14.96
CA ASP A 249 10.94 -14.19 13.95
C ASP A 249 10.31 -13.49 12.74
N ARG A 250 11.01 -12.49 12.23
CA ARG A 250 10.74 -11.87 10.93
C ARG A 250 11.38 -12.72 9.82
N LYS A 251 10.62 -13.04 8.77
CA LYS A 251 11.11 -13.84 7.62
C LYS A 251 11.28 -12.97 6.39
N SER A 252 12.27 -13.26 5.56
CA SER A 252 12.51 -12.54 4.30
C SER A 252 11.55 -13.00 3.19
N LEU A 253 11.15 -12.06 2.34
CA LEU A 253 10.50 -12.32 1.06
C LEU A 253 11.57 -12.23 -0.03
N VAL A 254 11.87 -13.37 -0.67
CA VAL A 254 12.93 -13.46 -1.68
C VAL A 254 12.32 -13.82 -3.04
N VAL A 255 12.63 -13.03 -4.07
CA VAL A 255 12.25 -13.29 -5.47
C VAL A 255 13.51 -13.25 -6.31
N LYS A 256 13.84 -14.34 -7.02
CA LYS A 256 15.05 -14.45 -7.86
C LYS A 256 16.32 -14.01 -7.12
N SER A 257 16.48 -14.48 -5.87
CA SER A 257 17.61 -14.14 -4.97
C SER A 257 17.69 -12.66 -4.54
N ILE A 258 16.65 -11.87 -4.79
CA ILE A 258 16.54 -10.49 -4.32
C ILE A 258 15.61 -10.47 -3.11
N ILE A 259 16.03 -9.84 -2.01
CA ILE A 259 15.16 -9.56 -0.88
C ILE A 259 14.21 -8.41 -1.28
N GLU A 260 12.97 -8.78 -1.57
CA GLU A 260 11.86 -7.87 -1.91
C GLU A 260 11.20 -7.27 -0.66
N GLY A 261 11.47 -7.86 0.50
CA GLY A 261 10.86 -7.41 1.73
C GLY A 261 11.01 -8.41 2.86
N TYR A 262 10.20 -8.20 3.87
CA TYR A 262 10.07 -9.08 5.00
C TYR A 262 8.61 -9.24 5.39
N PHE A 263 8.30 -10.28 6.15
CA PHE A 263 6.99 -10.47 6.72
C PHE A 263 7.04 -11.11 8.10
N LYS A 264 5.99 -10.87 8.87
CA LYS A 264 5.79 -11.43 10.20
C LYS A 264 4.32 -11.80 10.36
N VAL A 265 4.05 -13.01 10.85
CA VAL A 265 2.68 -13.55 10.95
C VAL A 265 2.48 -14.13 12.33
N GLN A 266 1.35 -13.79 12.94
CA GLN A 266 0.86 -14.44 14.15
C GLN A 266 -0.67 -14.51 14.05
N ASP A 267 -1.22 -15.71 14.09
CA ASP A 267 -2.66 -15.98 13.97
C ASP A 267 -3.38 -15.20 12.83
N ASN A 268 -4.29 -14.29 13.17
CA ASN A 268 -5.04 -13.45 12.24
C ASN A 268 -4.30 -12.16 11.84
N PHE A 269 -3.18 -11.82 12.47
CA PHE A 269 -2.37 -10.63 12.14
C PHE A 269 -1.15 -10.92 11.26
N ARG A 270 -0.92 -10.08 10.25
CA ARG A 270 0.22 -10.16 9.33
C ARG A 270 0.77 -8.77 9.07
N MET A 271 2.08 -8.60 9.18
CA MET A 271 2.79 -7.38 8.80
C MET A 271 3.80 -7.67 7.69
N TYR A 272 3.87 -6.79 6.70
CA TYR A 272 4.81 -6.85 5.58
C TYR A 272 5.61 -5.56 5.45
N TRP A 273 6.90 -5.71 5.22
CA TRP A 273 7.82 -4.64 4.86
C TRP A 273 8.14 -4.79 3.38
N VAL A 274 7.82 -3.80 2.56
CA VAL A 274 8.03 -3.87 1.10
C VAL A 274 9.22 -2.99 0.75
N ASN A 275 10.35 -3.63 0.45
CA ASN A 275 11.59 -2.91 0.16
C ASN A 275 11.46 -2.12 -1.15
N ARG A 276 12.12 -0.96 -1.21
CA ARG A 276 12.16 -0.06 -2.40
C ARG A 276 10.81 0.50 -2.88
N ALA A 277 9.70 0.11 -2.25
CA ALA A 277 8.39 0.70 -2.52
C ALA A 277 8.21 1.99 -1.72
N GLY A 278 7.63 3.02 -2.34
CA GLY A 278 7.11 4.18 -1.65
C GLY A 278 5.70 3.93 -1.13
N HIS A 279 5.01 5.01 -0.82
CA HIS A 279 3.67 5.04 -0.28
C HIS A 279 2.64 4.30 -1.14
N MET A 280 2.68 4.46 -2.46
CA MET A 280 1.80 3.71 -3.38
C MET A 280 2.45 2.37 -3.73
N VAL A 281 2.50 1.41 -2.80
CA VAL A 281 3.22 0.11 -3.00
C VAL A 281 2.85 -0.59 -4.32
N ARG A 282 1.62 -0.44 -4.81
CA ARG A 282 1.14 -1.03 -6.08
C ARG A 282 1.76 -0.44 -7.35
N THR A 283 2.32 0.77 -7.31
CA THR A 283 2.99 1.37 -8.48
C THR A 283 4.42 0.89 -8.64
N TYR A 284 4.94 0.10 -7.69
CA TYR A 284 6.27 -0.51 -7.79
C TYR A 284 6.29 -1.58 -8.90
N LYS A 285 7.05 -1.30 -9.97
CA LYS A 285 7.10 -2.07 -11.24
C LYS A 285 7.79 -3.43 -11.18
N ALA A 286 8.28 -3.88 -10.03
CA ALA A 286 8.82 -5.24 -9.95
C ALA A 286 7.66 -6.26 -10.01
N LEU A 287 7.87 -7.38 -10.69
CA LEU A 287 7.02 -8.58 -10.70
C LEU A 287 6.68 -9.16 -9.30
N SER A 288 7.00 -8.45 -8.21
CA SER A 288 7.08 -8.90 -6.82
C SER A 288 5.79 -8.78 -6.00
N LEU A 289 4.69 -8.29 -6.57
CA LEU A 289 3.39 -8.28 -5.88
C LEU A 289 2.62 -9.59 -5.99
N PHE A 290 3.01 -10.51 -6.90
CA PHE A 290 2.34 -11.80 -7.04
C PHE A 290 2.38 -12.63 -5.73
N PRO A 291 3.52 -12.74 -5.01
CA PRO A 291 3.56 -13.36 -3.69
C PRO A 291 2.71 -12.65 -2.64
N LEU A 292 2.65 -11.31 -2.64
CA LEU A 292 1.87 -10.53 -1.68
C LEU A 292 0.36 -10.71 -1.92
N SER A 293 -0.09 -10.54 -3.16
CA SER A 293 -1.46 -10.85 -3.56
C SER A 293 -1.80 -12.33 -3.31
N PHE A 294 -0.88 -13.26 -3.57
CA PHE A 294 -1.10 -14.67 -3.27
C PHE A 294 -1.27 -14.96 -1.77
N HIS A 295 -0.47 -14.34 -0.90
CA HIS A 295 -0.64 -14.48 0.56
C HIS A 295 -1.89 -13.77 1.10
N ILE A 296 -2.34 -12.69 0.45
CA ILE A 296 -3.56 -11.95 0.81
C ILE A 296 -4.82 -12.72 0.37
N TYR A 297 -4.82 -13.31 -0.84
CA TYR A 297 -6.00 -13.94 -1.43
C TYR A 297 -6.06 -15.47 -1.28
N TYR A 298 -4.95 -16.17 -1.07
CA TYR A 298 -4.88 -17.64 -1.04
C TYR A 298 -4.25 -18.20 0.25
N LYS A 299 -4.71 -19.39 0.68
CA LYS A 299 -4.18 -20.11 1.85
C LYS A 299 -2.72 -20.51 1.63
N PRO A 300 -1.85 -20.47 2.66
CA PRO A 300 -0.57 -21.16 2.63
C PRO A 300 -0.84 -22.66 2.91
N GLN A 301 -1.19 -23.41 1.88
CA GLN A 301 -0.92 -24.85 1.86
C GLN A 301 0.19 -25.07 0.85
N ALA A 302 1.17 -25.89 1.22
CA ALA A 302 2.31 -26.27 0.39
C ALA A 302 1.80 -26.85 -0.93
N ILE A 303 1.72 -26.02 -1.96
CA ILE A 303 1.30 -26.40 -3.30
C ILE A 303 2.29 -25.73 -4.25
N ALA A 304 3.11 -26.56 -4.89
CA ALA A 304 3.95 -26.12 -6.00
C ALA A 304 3.06 -25.46 -7.07
N PRO A 305 3.35 -24.22 -7.49
CA PRO A 305 2.49 -23.50 -8.43
C PRO A 305 2.52 -24.19 -9.81
N ARG A 306 1.42 -24.88 -10.15
CA ARG A 306 1.08 -25.16 -11.55
C ARG A 306 0.57 -23.87 -12.17
N LEU A 307 1.41 -23.24 -13.00
CA LEU A 307 1.03 -22.09 -13.83
C LEU A 307 -0.03 -22.51 -14.85
N ILE A 308 -1.24 -21.94 -14.74
CA ILE A 308 -2.24 -21.95 -15.81
C ILE A 308 -2.14 -20.59 -16.50
N TYR A 309 -1.62 -20.58 -17.73
CA TYR A 309 -1.60 -19.39 -18.57
C TYR A 309 -2.93 -19.25 -19.32
N TYR A 310 -3.59 -18.09 -19.19
CA TYR A 310 -4.60 -17.65 -20.17
C TYR A 310 -3.87 -17.07 -21.39
N LYS A 311 -4.07 -17.69 -22.55
CA LYS A 311 -3.52 -17.22 -23.82
C LYS A 311 -4.60 -16.39 -24.52
N GLU A 312 -4.42 -15.08 -24.57
CA GLU A 312 -5.19 -14.24 -25.50
C GLU A 312 -4.83 -14.63 -26.94
N ASN A 313 -5.86 -14.66 -27.79
CA ASN A 313 -5.85 -15.33 -29.08
C ASN A 313 -5.97 -14.28 -30.19
N PRO A 314 -4.90 -13.90 -30.91
CA PRO A 314 -5.04 -13.18 -32.17
C PRO A 314 -5.28 -14.20 -33.29
N LYS A 315 -6.29 -13.92 -34.11
CA LYS A 315 -6.76 -14.76 -35.20
C LYS A 315 -5.66 -15.11 -36.21
N SER A 316 -5.79 -16.34 -36.73
CA SER A 316 -5.17 -16.93 -37.92
C SER A 316 -3.68 -17.29 -37.84
N ILE A 317 -3.38 -18.59 -37.82
CA ILE A 317 -2.83 -19.35 -38.96
C ILE A 317 -2.82 -20.85 -38.62
N ARG A 318 -3.27 -21.59 -39.64
CA ARG A 318 -3.32 -23.04 -39.93
C ARG A 318 -2.70 -24.05 -38.95
N SER A 319 -3.52 -25.08 -38.71
CA SER A 319 -3.26 -26.44 -38.23
C SER A 319 -1.88 -27.04 -38.51
N VAL A 320 -1.29 -27.66 -37.48
CA VAL A 320 -0.52 -28.92 -37.58
C VAL A 320 -0.94 -29.83 -36.42
N HIS A 321 -1.13 -31.11 -36.74
CA HIS A 321 -1.66 -32.17 -35.90
C HIS A 321 -0.54 -33.07 -35.36
N LEU A 322 -0.80 -33.71 -34.19
CA LEU A 322 -0.22 -34.95 -33.63
C LEU A 322 1.20 -34.85 -33.03
N THR A 323 1.60 -35.56 -31.94
CA THR A 323 1.12 -36.80 -31.29
C THR A 323 1.52 -36.84 -29.81
N SER A 324 0.79 -37.66 -29.04
CA SER A 324 1.06 -38.13 -27.68
C SER A 324 2.45 -38.78 -27.48
N ALA A 325 3.04 -38.55 -26.31
CA ALA A 325 3.89 -39.53 -25.63
C ALA A 325 3.57 -39.54 -24.13
N ASN A 326 2.90 -40.61 -23.68
CA ASN A 326 2.92 -41.05 -22.29
C ASN A 326 4.33 -41.59 -21.99
N SER A 327 4.87 -41.30 -20.80
CA SER A 327 4.97 -42.26 -19.68
C SER A 327 6.12 -41.93 -18.71
N ASP A 328 5.76 -41.94 -17.42
CA ASP A 328 6.55 -42.40 -16.28
C ASP A 328 7.79 -41.61 -15.81
N VAL A 329 7.56 -40.65 -14.91
CA VAL A 329 8.56 -40.23 -13.91
C VAL A 329 7.89 -40.15 -12.53
N PRO A 330 8.43 -40.79 -11.47
CA PRO A 330 7.83 -40.80 -10.14
C PRO A 330 7.71 -39.40 -9.53
N LYS A 331 6.57 -39.11 -8.89
CA LYS A 331 6.24 -37.79 -8.30
C LYS A 331 7.12 -37.35 -7.12
N ASP A 332 8.04 -38.21 -6.65
CA ASP A 332 8.73 -38.05 -5.36
C ASP A 332 10.25 -37.83 -5.47
N ASN A 333 10.77 -37.37 -6.62
CA ASN A 333 12.19 -37.00 -6.74
C ASN A 333 12.37 -35.48 -7.03
N PRO A 334 12.76 -34.67 -6.03
CA PRO A 334 12.91 -33.22 -6.15
C PRO A 334 13.97 -32.79 -7.18
N VAL A 335 15.04 -33.59 -7.34
CA VAL A 335 16.18 -33.26 -8.23
C VAL A 335 15.78 -33.41 -9.70
N ALA A 336 14.89 -34.35 -10.02
CA ALA A 336 14.37 -34.53 -11.37
C ALA A 336 13.38 -33.41 -11.76
N GLN A 337 12.61 -32.89 -10.80
CA GLN A 337 11.67 -31.78 -11.02
C GLN A 337 12.40 -30.44 -11.24
N GLU A 338 13.52 -30.22 -10.54
CA GLU A 338 14.36 -29.04 -10.70
C GLU A 338 15.06 -29.00 -12.06
N LYS A 339 15.51 -30.15 -12.58
CA LYS A 339 16.13 -30.27 -13.90
C LYS A 339 15.14 -29.97 -15.05
N ILE A 340 13.89 -30.40 -14.93
CA ILE A 340 12.82 -30.08 -15.90
C ILE A 340 12.47 -28.59 -15.87
N LEU A 341 12.51 -27.96 -14.70
CA LEU A 341 12.30 -26.51 -14.56
C LEU A 341 13.45 -25.69 -15.19
N GLN A 342 14.68 -26.17 -15.07
CA GLN A 342 15.86 -25.56 -15.69
C GLN A 342 15.85 -25.70 -17.23
N ASP A 343 15.48 -26.86 -17.76
CA ASP A 343 15.41 -27.10 -19.21
C ASP A 343 14.25 -26.30 -19.88
N LEU A 344 13.13 -26.10 -19.17
CA LEU A 344 12.00 -25.30 -19.67
C LEU A 344 12.27 -23.79 -19.60
N THR A 345 13.03 -23.33 -18.62
CA THR A 345 13.44 -21.91 -18.51
C THR A 345 14.57 -21.54 -19.48
N SER A 346 15.46 -22.50 -19.80
CA SER A 346 16.45 -22.36 -20.87
C SER A 346 15.80 -22.15 -22.24
N ASN A 347 14.78 -22.94 -22.58
CA ASN A 347 14.10 -22.83 -23.88
C ASN A 347 13.28 -21.54 -24.04
N ALA A 348 12.72 -20.99 -22.96
CA ALA A 348 12.07 -19.68 -22.97
C ALA A 348 13.07 -18.53 -23.21
N TYR A 349 14.31 -18.70 -22.73
CA TYR A 349 15.40 -17.74 -22.94
C TYR A 349 15.88 -17.72 -24.39
N THR A 350 15.92 -18.88 -25.06
CA THR A 350 16.27 -18.98 -26.49
C THR A 350 15.21 -18.29 -27.37
N ALA A 351 13.93 -18.34 -27.00
CA ALA A 351 12.86 -17.65 -27.71
C ALA A 351 12.95 -16.12 -27.58
N HIS A 352 13.31 -15.60 -26.39
CA HIS A 352 13.46 -14.15 -26.16
C HIS A 352 14.68 -13.56 -26.90
N ARG A 353 15.75 -14.35 -27.07
CA ARG A 353 16.94 -13.95 -27.84
C ARG A 353 16.72 -13.88 -29.35
N TYR A 354 15.71 -14.58 -29.87
CA TYR A 354 15.32 -14.51 -31.28
C TYR A 354 14.43 -13.30 -31.59
N GLU A 355 13.72 -12.74 -30.60
CA GLU A 355 12.96 -11.49 -30.77
C GLU A 355 13.85 -10.25 -30.70
N GLU A 356 14.90 -10.24 -29.87
CA GLU A 356 15.86 -9.13 -29.82
C GLU A 356 16.68 -8.99 -31.12
N LYS A 357 17.02 -10.10 -31.79
CA LYS A 357 17.75 -10.08 -33.09
C LYS A 357 16.89 -9.70 -34.31
N ARG A 358 15.59 -9.48 -34.15
CA ARG A 358 14.72 -8.98 -35.25
C ARG A 358 14.55 -7.46 -35.25
N ASN A 359 15.03 -6.78 -34.21
CA ASN A 359 14.92 -5.33 -34.02
C ASN A 359 16.27 -4.60 -34.09
N GLU A 360 17.32 -5.28 -34.57
CA GLU A 360 18.55 -4.68 -35.12
C GLU A 360 18.56 -4.90 -36.63
#